data_AF-A0A8I1AY68-F1
#
_entry.id   AF-A0A8I1AY68-F1
#
_cell.length_a   1.000
_cell.length_b   1.000
_cell.length_c   1.000
_cell.angle_alpha   90.00
_cell.angle_beta   90.00
_cell.angle_gamma   90.00
#
_symmetry.space_group_name_H-M   'P 1'
#
loop_
_entity.id
_entity.type
_entity.pdbx_description
1 polymer ?
#
loop_
_entity_poly.entity_id
_entity_poly.type
_entity_poly.pdbx_seq_one_letter_code
_entity_poly.pdbx_strand_id
1 'polypeptide(L)' 'MRTLTKTEINQTSGAVTCTLNPNPINLAELGGAIALGAIGGNWPGAILGGGVNYIAQSWNCTWR' A
#
# COMPACT_ATOMS: atom_id res chain seq x y z
N MET A 1 18.78 -19.03 8.68
CA MET A 1 18.41 -17.63 8.42
C MET A 1 19.73 -16.86 8.29
N ARG A 2 20.07 -16.31 7.10
CA ARG A 2 21.34 -15.59 6.90
C ARG A 2 21.13 -14.09 7.11
N THR A 3 22.07 -13.42 7.77
CA THR A 3 22.03 -11.97 7.95
C THR A 3 22.51 -11.30 6.66
N LEU A 4 21.65 -10.47 6.07
CA LEU A 4 21.97 -9.70 4.85
C LEU A 4 22.93 -8.56 5.19
N THR A 5 23.92 -8.36 4.33
CA THR A 5 24.83 -7.21 4.45
C THR A 5 24.10 -5.91 4.13
N LYS A 6 24.60 -4.76 4.65
CA LYS A 6 24.01 -3.44 4.40
C LYS A 6 23.86 -3.12 2.90
N THR A 7 24.76 -3.65 2.07
CA THR A 7 24.73 -3.52 0.61
C THR A 7 23.62 -4.36 -0.02
N GLU A 8 23.42 -5.61 0.42
CA GLU A 8 22.31 -6.45 -0.06
C GLU A 8 20.95 -5.88 0.36
N ILE A 9 20.86 -5.31 1.57
CA ILE A 9 19.68 -4.57 2.03
C ILE A 9 19.43 -3.37 1.11
N ASN A 10 20.45 -2.56 0.81
CA ASN A 10 20.34 -1.41 -0.09
C ASN A 10 20.07 -1.79 -1.56
N GLN A 11 20.50 -2.96 -2.03
CA GLN A 11 20.15 -3.46 -3.37
C GLN A 11 18.70 -3.96 -3.40
N THR A 12 18.23 -4.56 -2.30
CA THR A 12 16.84 -5.03 -2.18
C THR A 12 15.87 -3.88 -1.98
N SER A 13 16.24 -2.87 -1.19
CA SER A 13 15.44 -1.65 -0.95
C SER A 13 15.61 -0.59 -2.03
N GLY A 14 16.77 -0.53 -2.70
CA GLY A 14 17.02 0.35 -3.84
C GLY A 14 16.23 -0.04 -5.10
N ALA A 15 15.76 -1.30 -5.16
CA ALA A 15 14.86 -1.77 -6.21
C ALA A 15 13.44 -1.22 -6.07
N VAL A 16 13.02 -0.78 -4.87
CA VAL A 16 11.68 -0.20 -4.63
C VAL A 16 11.82 1.15 -3.97
N THR A 17 11.71 2.22 -4.76
CA THR A 17 11.64 3.57 -4.20
C THR A 17 10.18 3.94 -3.96
N CYS A 18 9.77 4.01 -2.70
CA CYS A 18 8.45 4.52 -2.32
C CYS A 18 8.59 5.96 -1.82
N THR A 19 7.80 6.85 -2.41
CA THR A 19 7.69 8.25 -1.98
C THR A 19 6.25 8.55 -1.58
N LEU A 20 6.06 9.47 -0.63
CA LEU A 20 4.72 9.91 -0.28
C LEU A 20 4.09 10.62 -1.48
N ASN A 21 2.91 10.18 -1.89
CA ASN A 21 2.16 10.83 -2.96
C ASN A 21 1.65 12.20 -2.45
N PRO A 22 2.00 13.32 -3.10
CA PRO A 22 1.52 14.64 -2.68
C PRO A 22 0.05 14.88 -3.06
N ASN A 23 -0.55 14.03 -3.90
CA ASN A 23 -1.93 14.19 -4.33
C ASN A 23 -2.90 13.83 -3.18
N PRO A 24 -4.02 14.56 -3.06
CA PRO A 24 -5.04 14.22 -2.07
C PRO A 24 -5.64 12.85 -2.37
N ILE A 25 -5.96 12.11 -1.31
CA ILE A 25 -6.62 10.80 -1.41
C ILE A 25 -8.02 10.98 -2.01
N ASN A 26 -8.34 10.18 -3.02
CA ASN A 26 -9.68 10.07 -3.56
C ASN A 26 -10.57 9.30 -2.57
N LEU A 27 -11.34 10.05 -1.79
CA LEU A 27 -12.26 9.50 -0.78
C LEU A 27 -13.40 8.67 -1.39
N ALA A 28 -13.82 8.96 -2.63
CA ALA A 28 -14.87 8.19 -3.28
C ALA A 28 -14.40 6.77 -3.64
N GLU A 29 -13.17 6.66 -4.15
CA GLU A 29 -12.54 5.36 -4.42
C GLU A 29 -12.27 4.58 -3.12
N LEU A 30 -11.77 5.28 -2.09
CA LEU A 30 -11.56 4.72 -0.76
C LEU A 30 -12.86 4.18 -0.16
N GLY A 31 -13.94 4.98 -0.20
CA GLY A 31 -15.27 4.59 0.28
C GLY A 31 -15.83 3.40 -0.50
N GLY A 32 -15.61 3.35 -1.82
CA GLY A 32 -15.97 2.22 -2.66
C GLY A 32 -15.21 0.94 -2.27
N ALA A 33 -13.92 1.03 -2.01
CA ALA A 33 -13.10 -0.12 -1.58
C ALA A 33 -13.53 -0.65 -0.20
N ILE A 34 -13.85 0.24 0.74
CA ILE A 34 -14.40 -0.13 2.06
C ILE A 34 -15.75 -0.82 1.88
N ALA A 35 -16.64 -0.25 1.06
CA ALA A 35 -17.96 -0.81 0.80
C ALA A 35 -17.88 -2.19 0.13
N LEU A 36 -17.01 -2.37 -0.88
CA LEU A 36 -16.77 -3.67 -1.51
C LEU A 36 -16.24 -4.70 -0.52
N GLY A 37 -15.31 -4.29 0.35
CA GLY A 37 -14.81 -5.15 1.42
C GLY A 37 -15.88 -5.50 2.47
N ALA A 38 -16.83 -4.60 2.73
CA ALA A 38 -17.97 -4.83 3.62
C ALA A 38 -19.03 -5.74 2.98
N ILE A 39 -19.30 -5.59 1.68
CA ILE A 39 -20.23 -6.45 0.91
C ILE A 39 -19.73 -7.89 0.88
N GLY A 40 -18.41 -8.11 0.92
CA GLY A 40 -17.80 -9.43 1.10
C GLY A 40 -18.07 -10.11 2.45
N GLY A 41 -18.85 -9.49 3.35
CA GLY A 41 -19.37 -10.12 4.57
C GLY A 41 -18.40 -10.14 5.76
N ASN A 42 -17.25 -9.46 5.67
CA ASN A 42 -16.25 -9.47 6.73
C ASN A 42 -15.79 -8.04 7.03
N TRP A 43 -15.98 -7.56 8.26
CA TRP A 43 -15.42 -6.30 8.75
C TRP A 43 -13.90 -6.17 8.48
N PRO A 44 -13.10 -7.23 8.68
CA PRO A 44 -11.72 -7.28 8.22
C PRO A 44 -11.57 -6.99 6.73
N GLY A 45 -12.49 -7.46 5.87
CA GLY A 45 -12.49 -7.18 4.43
C GLY A 45 -12.71 -5.70 4.12
N ALA A 46 -13.59 -5.02 4.85
CA ALA A 46 -13.82 -3.58 4.71
C ALA A 46 -12.59 -2.74 5.13
N ILE A 47 -11.95 -3.11 6.24
CA ILE A 47 -10.74 -2.44 6.73
C ILE A 47 -9.54 -2.73 5.82
N LEU A 48 -9.39 -3.97 5.36
CA LEU A 48 -8.32 -4.35 4.45
C LEU A 48 -8.52 -3.73 3.06
N GLY A 49 -9.74 -3.71 2.53
CA GLY A 49 -10.06 -3.07 1.25
C GLY A 49 -9.80 -1.57 1.28
N GLY A 50 -10.29 -0.88 2.31
CA GLY A 50 -10.01 0.54 2.51
C GLY A 50 -8.54 0.84 2.81
N GLY A 51 -7.92 0.07 3.70
CA GLY A 51 -6.54 0.24 4.10
C GLY A 51 -5.57 0.03 2.95
N VAL A 52 -5.76 -1.01 2.13
CA VAL A 52 -4.96 -1.26 0.93
C VAL A 52 -5.12 -0.11 -0.07
N ASN A 53 -6.36 0.35 -0.30
CA ASN A 53 -6.60 1.46 -1.22
C ASN A 53 -5.98 2.77 -0.71
N TYR A 54 -6.08 3.07 0.58
CA TYR A 54 -5.41 4.22 1.21
C TYR A 54 -3.89 4.15 1.06
N ILE A 55 -3.27 2.98 1.32
CA ILE A 55 -1.82 2.80 1.19
C ILE A 55 -1.39 2.96 -0.28
N ALA A 56 -2.13 2.37 -1.22
CA ALA A 56 -1.83 2.50 -2.64
C ALA A 56 -1.92 3.95 -3.14
N GLN A 57 -2.85 4.74 -2.60
CA GLN A 57 -2.99 6.16 -2.95
C GLN A 57 -1.97 7.05 -2.23
N SER A 58 -1.52 6.68 -1.03
CA SER A 58 -0.57 7.48 -0.23
C SER A 58 0.88 7.27 -0.60
N TRP A 59 1.24 6.16 -1.23
CA TRP A 59 2.62 5.84 -1.60
C TRP A 59 2.75 5.58 -3.09
N ASN A 60 3.57 6.39 -3.77
CA ASN A 60 3.99 6.09 -5.12
C ASN A 60 5.28 5.27 -5.06
N CYS A 61 5.15 3.96 -5.27
CA CYS A 61 6.26 3.02 -5.28
C CYS A 61 6.63 2.69 -6.73
N THR A 62 7.88 2.98 -7.11
CA THR A 62 8.43 2.59 -8.41
C THR A 62 9.48 1.50 -8.23
N TRP A 63 9.48 0.56 -9.18
CA TRP A 63 10.57 -0.39 -9.36
C TRP A 63 11.62 0.24 -10.26
N ARG A 64 12.90 0.16 -9.90
CA ARG A 64 14.01 0.75 -10.67
C ARG A 64 14.99 -0.31 -11.16
#